data_AF-A0A963Q8S5-F1
#
_entry.id   AF-A0A963Q8S5-F1
#
_cell.length_a   1.000
_cell.length_b   1.000
_cell.length_c   1.000
_cell.angle_alpha   90.00
_cell.angle_beta   90.00
_cell.angle_gamma   90.00
#
_symmetry.space_group_name_H-M   'P 1'
#
loop_
_entity.id
_entity.type
_entity.pdbx_description
1 polymer ?
#
loop_
_entity_poly.entity_id
_entity_poly.type
_entity_poly.pdbx_seq_one_letter_code
_entity_poly.pdbx_strand_id
1 'polypeptide(L)'
;MPVMDGQVAEAIAAAAQALQAGELVGLPTETVYGLAADAGNDAAVAKIFAAKGRPSEHPLIVHVDDAGRGVDGAAVFAQHIPAAAQALMNAFWPGPLTLILPRRAEVGRAAAGGQDSIGLRCPSHPVAQAVLHACRQRGVMGLAAPSANQFGR
;
A
#
# COMPACT_ATOMS: atom_id res chain seq x y z
N MET A 1 -12.51 12.20 7.56
CA MET A 1 -12.30 11.31 8.72
C MET A 1 -11.70 12.10 9.86
N PRO A 2 -12.09 11.85 11.12
CA PRO A 2 -11.42 12.44 12.28
C PRO A 2 -9.97 11.94 12.37
N VAL A 3 -9.09 12.74 12.96
CA VAL A 3 -7.76 12.26 13.38
C VAL A 3 -7.97 11.36 14.60
N MET A 4 -7.42 10.15 14.54
CA MET A 4 -7.51 9.16 15.61
C MET A 4 -6.11 8.81 16.10
N ASP A 5 -6.00 8.41 17.36
CA ASP A 5 -4.74 7.94 17.93
C ASP A 5 -4.39 6.56 17.34
N GLY A 6 -3.30 6.51 16.55
CA GLY A 6 -2.81 5.29 15.91
C GLY A 6 -2.27 4.23 16.87
N GLN A 7 -2.20 4.51 18.18
CA GLN A 7 -1.82 3.54 19.21
C GLN A 7 -3.03 2.78 19.77
N VAL A 8 -4.25 3.20 19.44
CA VAL A 8 -5.50 2.63 19.96
C VAL A 8 -6.05 1.60 18.98
N ALA A 9 -6.38 0.40 19.47
CA ALA A 9 -6.82 -0.72 18.64
C ALA A 9 -8.10 -0.41 17.85
N GLU A 10 -9.02 0.33 18.45
CA GLU A 10 -10.27 0.79 17.82
C GLU A 10 -10.00 1.71 16.63
N ALA A 11 -8.96 2.55 16.70
CA ALA A 11 -8.56 3.41 15.59
C ALA A 11 -8.00 2.61 14.42
N ILE A 12 -7.17 1.61 14.71
CA ILE A 12 -6.64 0.68 13.71
C ILE A 12 -7.78 -0.11 13.05
N ALA A 13 -8.72 -0.62 13.84
CA ALA A 13 -9.88 -1.35 13.33
C ALA A 13 -10.78 -0.47 12.45
N ALA A 14 -11.04 0.78 12.86
CA ALA A 14 -11.80 1.74 12.09
C ALA A 14 -11.12 2.09 10.75
N ALA A 15 -9.79 2.28 10.75
CA ALA A 15 -9.01 2.50 9.54
C ALA A 15 -9.10 1.31 8.57
N ALA A 16 -8.90 0.09 9.07
CA ALA A 16 -8.99 -1.12 8.24
C ALA A 16 -10.41 -1.34 7.69
N GLN A 17 -11.45 -1.01 8.46
CA GLN A 17 -12.84 -1.08 7.99
C GLN A 17 -13.13 -0.05 6.90
N ALA A 18 -12.64 1.19 7.05
CA ALA A 18 -12.76 2.22 6.02
C ALA A 18 -12.06 1.79 4.71
N LEU A 19 -10.83 1.26 4.81
CA LEU A 19 -10.08 0.78 3.66
C LEU A 19 -10.79 -0.39 2.95
N GLN A 20 -11.33 -1.35 3.71
CA GLN A 20 -12.15 -2.43 3.14
C GLN A 20 -13.41 -1.90 2.42
N ALA A 21 -14.03 -0.86 2.96
CA ALA A 21 -15.18 -0.19 2.35
C ALA A 21 -14.80 0.65 1.10
N GLY A 22 -13.52 0.69 0.72
CA GLY A 22 -13.02 1.46 -0.41
C GLY A 22 -12.89 2.96 -0.12
N GLU A 23 -12.83 3.36 1.16
CA GLU A 23 -12.58 4.74 1.59
C GLU A 23 -11.09 5.06 1.71
N LEU A 24 -10.75 6.35 1.73
CA LEU A 24 -9.37 6.82 1.84
C LEU A 24 -8.96 7.05 3.29
N VAL A 25 -7.72 6.66 3.62
CA VAL A 25 -7.15 6.86 4.96
C VAL A 25 -5.79 7.56 4.86
N GLY A 26 -5.56 8.57 5.69
CA GLY A 26 -4.21 9.12 5.89
C GLY A 26 -3.37 8.14 6.73
N LEU A 27 -2.28 7.63 6.17
CA LEU A 27 -1.46 6.60 6.78
C LEU A 27 -0.04 7.12 7.09
N PRO A 28 0.40 7.16 8.37
CA PRO A 28 1.78 7.51 8.67
C PRO A 28 2.74 6.40 8.22
N THR A 29 3.87 6.76 7.62
CA THR A 29 5.00 5.85 7.38
C THR A 29 6.28 6.44 7.98
N GLU A 30 7.37 5.67 7.98
CA GLU A 30 8.70 6.13 8.42
C GLU A 30 9.31 7.17 7.47
N THR A 31 8.74 7.33 6.27
CA THR A 31 9.21 8.30 5.26
C THR A 31 8.34 9.54 5.22
N VAL A 32 7.06 9.38 4.88
CA VAL A 32 6.08 10.46 4.72
C VAL A 32 4.69 9.93 5.03
N TYR A 33 3.73 10.81 5.30
CA TYR A 33 2.33 10.40 5.31
C TYR A 33 1.88 9.99 3.91
N GLY A 34 1.14 8.89 3.81
CA GLY A 34 0.50 8.41 2.60
C GLY A 34 -1.00 8.65 2.60
N LEU A 35 -1.60 8.80 1.42
CA LEU A 35 -3.06 8.73 1.24
C LEU A 35 -3.40 7.33 0.73
N ALA A 36 -3.84 6.46 1.62
CA ALA A 36 -4.02 5.03 1.39
C ALA A 36 -5.42 4.67 0.88
N ALA A 37 -5.47 3.69 -0.02
CA ALA A 37 -6.67 2.95 -0.43
C ALA A 37 -6.31 1.48 -0.65
N ASP A 38 -7.30 0.58 -0.65
CA ASP A 38 -7.12 -0.82 -1.03
C ASP A 38 -6.56 -0.94 -2.47
N ALA A 39 -5.37 -1.51 -2.61
CA ALA A 39 -4.69 -1.69 -3.90
C ALA A 39 -5.36 -2.72 -4.81
N GLY A 40 -6.16 -3.63 -4.25
CA GLY A 40 -6.96 -4.61 -5.00
C GLY A 40 -8.25 -4.03 -5.58
N ASN A 41 -8.64 -2.82 -5.17
CA ASN A 41 -9.87 -2.17 -5.58
C ASN A 41 -9.56 -0.93 -6.44
N ASP A 42 -9.62 -1.09 -7.77
CA ASP A 42 -9.32 -0.02 -8.71
C ASP A 42 -10.20 1.24 -8.51
N ALA A 43 -11.45 1.08 -8.06
CA ALA A 43 -12.34 2.21 -7.76
C ALA A 43 -11.89 2.99 -6.51
N ALA A 44 -11.37 2.29 -5.49
CA ALA A 44 -10.80 2.93 -4.31
C ALA A 44 -9.50 3.68 -4.66
N VAL A 45 -8.64 3.07 -5.49
CA VAL A 45 -7.42 3.72 -5.98
C VAL A 45 -7.74 4.95 -6.84
N ALA A 46 -8.80 4.93 -7.66
CA ALA A 46 -9.24 6.09 -8.43
C ALA A 46 -9.58 7.31 -7.54
N LYS A 47 -10.10 7.08 -6.32
CA LYS A 47 -10.35 8.16 -5.35
C LYS A 47 -9.05 8.87 -4.93
N ILE A 48 -7.91 8.17 -4.85
CA ILE A 48 -6.60 8.79 -4.57
C ILE A 48 -6.22 9.78 -5.67
N PHE A 49 -6.33 9.36 -6.94
CA PHE A 49 -5.99 10.21 -8.08
C PHE A 49 -6.87 11.45 -8.13
N ALA A 50 -8.18 11.28 -7.94
CA ALA A 50 -9.15 12.37 -7.89
C ALA A 50 -8.83 13.36 -6.75
N ALA A 51 -8.57 12.86 -5.53
CA ALA A 51 -8.27 13.71 -4.37
C ALA A 51 -6.96 14.50 -4.53
N LYS A 52 -5.95 13.92 -5.19
CA LYS A 52 -4.64 14.54 -5.37
C LYS A 52 -4.54 15.43 -6.62
N GLY A 53 -5.48 15.32 -7.56
CA GLY A 53 -5.32 15.88 -8.91
C GLY A 53 -4.14 15.26 -9.66
N ARG A 54 -3.84 13.98 -9.40
CA ARG A 54 -2.70 13.26 -9.99
C ARG A 54 -3.17 12.52 -11.25
N PRO A 55 -2.41 12.53 -12.36
CA PRO A 55 -2.75 11.74 -13.54
C PRO A 55 -2.81 10.23 -13.22
N SER A 56 -3.81 9.52 -13.74
CA SER A 56 -4.03 8.07 -13.52
C SER A 56 -2.88 7.19 -13.98
N GLU A 57 -2.14 7.63 -15.00
CA GLU A 57 -1.01 6.89 -15.58
C GLU A 57 0.24 6.92 -14.70
N HIS A 58 0.24 7.69 -13.60
CA HIS A 58 1.39 7.79 -12.72
C HIS A 58 1.31 6.74 -11.60
N PRO A 59 2.15 5.69 -11.61
CA PRO A 59 2.03 4.57 -10.69
C PRO A 59 2.19 4.96 -9.22
N LEU A 60 1.46 4.24 -8.37
CA LEU A 60 1.48 4.36 -6.91
C LEU A 60 2.23 3.17 -6.31
N ILE A 61 2.87 3.39 -5.17
CA ILE A 61 3.52 2.32 -4.42
C ILE A 61 2.45 1.59 -3.58
N VAL A 62 2.39 0.28 -3.73
CA VAL A 62 1.58 -0.60 -2.89
C VAL A 62 2.38 -1.02 -1.67
N HIS A 63 1.85 -0.72 -0.50
CA HIS A 63 2.42 -1.09 0.79
C HIS A 63 1.82 -2.42 1.25
N VAL A 64 2.66 -3.33 1.72
CA VAL A 64 2.28 -4.67 2.24
C VAL A 64 2.74 -4.85 3.67
N ASP A 65 2.08 -5.74 4.41
CA ASP A 65 2.49 -6.06 5.78
C ASP A 65 3.83 -6.81 5.83
N ASP A 66 4.36 -7.06 7.02
CA ASP A 66 5.65 -7.73 7.23
C ASP A 66 5.54 -9.27 7.29
N ALA A 67 4.37 -9.84 7.00
CA ALA A 67 4.18 -11.28 6.94
C ALA A 67 5.14 -11.91 5.92
N GLY A 68 5.90 -12.93 6.35
CA GLY A 68 6.97 -13.51 5.53
C GLY A 68 8.02 -12.49 5.10
N ARG A 69 8.30 -11.45 5.91
CA ARG A 69 9.11 -10.27 5.56
C ARG A 69 8.56 -9.45 4.38
N GLY A 70 7.25 -9.43 4.22
CA GLY A 70 6.54 -8.76 3.13
C GLY A 70 6.46 -9.55 1.83
N VAL A 71 7.06 -10.74 1.76
CA VAL A 71 7.00 -11.63 0.60
C VAL A 71 5.57 -12.10 0.36
N ASP A 72 4.85 -12.46 1.42
CA ASP A 72 3.49 -13.01 1.32
C ASP A 72 2.53 -12.00 0.69
N GLY A 73 2.63 -10.73 1.09
CA GLY A 73 1.85 -9.65 0.48
C GLY A 73 2.34 -9.32 -0.93
N ALA A 74 3.65 -9.27 -1.15
CA ALA A 74 4.22 -8.99 -2.48
C ALA A 74 3.78 -10.02 -3.53
N ALA A 75 3.71 -11.31 -3.18
CA ALA A 75 3.29 -12.40 -4.06
C ALA A 75 1.81 -12.31 -4.51
N VAL A 76 0.99 -11.52 -3.80
CA VAL A 76 -0.38 -11.22 -4.26
C VAL A 76 -0.35 -10.35 -5.53
N PHE A 77 0.58 -9.41 -5.61
CA PHE A 77 0.65 -8.40 -6.67
C PHE A 77 1.69 -8.68 -7.74
N ALA A 78 2.80 -9.33 -7.38
CA ALA A 78 3.90 -9.64 -8.28
C ALA A 78 3.71 -11.02 -8.94
N GLN A 79 3.97 -11.11 -10.24
CA GLN A 79 3.88 -12.37 -11.00
C GLN A 79 4.96 -13.35 -10.55
N HIS A 80 6.16 -12.85 -10.28
CA HIS A 80 7.25 -13.59 -9.67
C HIS A 80 8.15 -12.65 -8.86
N ILE A 81 8.86 -13.18 -7.87
CA ILE A 81 9.87 -12.44 -7.10
C ILE A 81 11.24 -13.07 -7.41
N PRO A 82 12.11 -12.39 -8.19
CA PRO A 82 13.45 -12.91 -8.49
C PRO A 82 14.29 -13.08 -7.22
N ALA A 83 15.26 -14.00 -7.23
CA ALA A 83 16.13 -14.24 -6.08
C ALA A 83 16.87 -12.98 -5.59
N ALA A 84 17.29 -12.10 -6.50
CA ALA A 84 17.89 -10.81 -6.15
C ALA A 84 16.91 -9.89 -5.41
N ALA A 85 15.65 -9.82 -5.84
CA ALA A 85 14.61 -9.06 -5.15
C ALA A 85 14.32 -9.65 -3.78
N GLN A 86 14.24 -10.98 -3.65
CA GLN A 86 14.07 -11.66 -2.38
C GLN A 86 15.21 -11.36 -1.39
N ALA A 87 16.46 -11.34 -1.87
CA ALA A 87 17.61 -10.97 -1.04
C ALA A 87 17.50 -9.52 -0.52
N LEU A 88 17.05 -8.60 -1.37
CA LEU A 88 16.80 -7.21 -0.98
C LEU A 88 15.66 -7.09 0.05
N MET A 89 14.55 -7.82 -0.14
CA MET A 89 13.46 -7.87 0.84
C MET A 89 13.98 -8.39 2.19
N ASN A 90 14.76 -9.46 2.19
CA ASN A 90 15.30 -10.02 3.44
C ASN A 90 16.23 -9.05 4.18
N ALA A 91 16.99 -8.23 3.45
CA ALA A 91 17.93 -7.29 4.04
C ALA A 91 17.26 -5.97 4.49
N PHE A 92 16.27 -5.48 3.74
CA PHE A 92 15.78 -4.10 3.87
C PHE A 92 14.29 -3.99 4.21
N TRP A 93 13.53 -5.08 4.20
CA TRP A 93 12.13 -5.10 4.62
C TRP A 93 11.95 -5.72 6.02
N PRO A 94 11.16 -5.09 6.89
CA PRO A 94 10.46 -3.80 6.71
C PRO A 94 11.41 -2.60 6.65
N GLY A 95 11.14 -1.62 5.78
CA GLY A 95 11.97 -0.42 5.63
C GLY A 95 11.71 0.39 4.35
N PRO A 96 12.55 1.42 4.10
CA PRO A 96 12.31 2.43 3.07
C PRO A 96 12.72 1.99 1.64
N LEU A 97 12.78 0.69 1.38
CA LEU A 97 13.08 0.16 0.04
C LEU A 97 11.79 -0.13 -0.72
N THR A 98 11.68 0.36 -1.95
CA THR A 98 10.62 -0.04 -2.88
C THR A 98 11.22 -0.89 -3.99
N LEU A 99 10.56 -2.00 -4.34
CA LEU A 99 10.95 -2.87 -5.43
C LEU A 99 9.91 -2.78 -6.56
N ILE A 100 10.38 -2.62 -7.80
CA ILE A 100 9.55 -2.66 -8.99
C ILE A 100 9.61 -4.09 -9.55
N LEU A 101 8.47 -4.76 -9.61
CA LEU A 101 8.38 -6.16 -10.03
C LEU A 101 7.34 -6.34 -11.16
N PRO A 102 7.47 -7.38 -12.00
CA PRO A 102 6.41 -7.76 -12.93
C PRO A 102 5.10 -7.99 -12.17
N ARG A 103 4.02 -7.36 -12.62
CA ARG A 103 2.72 -7.37 -11.96
C ARG A 103 1.87 -8.56 -12.45
N ARG A 104 1.07 -9.13 -11.56
CA ARG A 104 -0.02 -10.05 -11.93
C ARG A 104 -1.13 -9.28 -12.62
N ALA A 105 -1.57 -9.75 -13.79
CA ALA A 105 -2.52 -9.01 -14.63
C ALA A 105 -3.84 -8.70 -13.92
N GLU A 106 -4.28 -9.56 -13.00
CA GLU A 106 -5.60 -9.54 -12.37
C GLU A 106 -5.74 -8.54 -11.22
N VAL A 107 -4.64 -7.94 -10.75
CA VAL A 107 -4.65 -7.09 -9.54
C VAL A 107 -3.83 -5.82 -9.73
N GLY A 108 -4.20 -4.76 -8.98
CA GLY A 108 -3.42 -3.53 -8.86
C GLY A 108 -3.27 -2.74 -10.15
N ARG A 109 -4.22 -2.86 -11.10
CA ARG A 109 -4.13 -2.18 -12.41
C ARG A 109 -4.13 -0.66 -12.26
N ALA A 110 -5.04 -0.11 -11.45
CA ALA A 110 -5.08 1.33 -11.20
C ALA A 110 -3.83 1.80 -10.43
N ALA A 111 -3.36 1.02 -9.45
CA ALA A 111 -2.14 1.34 -8.71
C ALA A 111 -0.90 1.34 -9.61
N ALA A 112 -0.85 0.46 -10.60
CA ALA A 112 0.25 0.40 -11.57
C ALA A 112 0.19 1.48 -12.66
N GLY A 113 -0.86 2.31 -12.71
CA GLY A 113 -1.04 3.29 -13.79
C GLY A 113 -1.04 2.64 -15.18
N GLY A 114 -1.71 1.48 -15.29
CA GLY A 114 -1.80 0.72 -16.54
C GLY A 114 -0.54 -0.06 -16.94
N GLN A 115 0.54 0.01 -16.15
CA GLN A 115 1.80 -0.67 -16.44
C GLN A 115 1.75 -2.19 -16.14
N ASP A 116 2.66 -2.93 -16.79
CA ASP A 116 2.91 -4.35 -16.52
C ASP A 116 3.81 -4.58 -15.29
N SER A 117 4.28 -3.50 -14.66
CA SER A 117 5.08 -3.54 -13.44
C SER A 117 4.37 -2.87 -12.27
N ILE A 118 4.72 -3.25 -11.04
CA ILE A 118 4.16 -2.70 -9.81
C ILE A 118 5.25 -2.36 -8.80
N GLY A 119 5.12 -1.22 -8.15
CA GLY A 119 5.99 -0.82 -7.05
C GLY A 119 5.46 -1.33 -5.72
N LEU A 120 6.28 -2.11 -5.01
CA LEU A 120 5.93 -2.75 -3.74
C LEU A 120 6.89 -2.32 -2.64
N ARG A 121 6.37 -2.13 -1.42
CA ARG A 121 7.15 -1.77 -0.23
C ARG A 121 6.54 -2.39 1.02
N CYS A 122 7.38 -2.83 1.96
CA CYS A 122 6.97 -3.18 3.32
C CYS A 122 7.45 -2.07 4.28
N PRO A 123 6.59 -1.13 4.74
CA PRO A 123 7.02 0.00 5.56
C PRO A 123 7.40 -0.44 6.98
N SER A 124 8.39 0.20 7.61
CA SER A 124 8.80 -0.14 8.99
C SER A 124 8.04 0.63 10.08
N HIS A 125 7.04 1.43 9.73
CA HIS A 125 6.28 2.22 10.70
C HIS A 125 5.28 1.37 11.50
N PRO A 126 5.30 1.38 12.85
CA PRO A 126 4.44 0.51 13.66
C PRO A 126 2.94 0.67 13.37
N VAL A 127 2.46 1.91 13.23
CA VAL A 127 1.04 2.17 12.90
C VAL A 127 0.70 1.69 11.48
N ALA A 128 1.62 1.81 10.52
CA ALA A 128 1.37 1.32 9.16
C ALA A 128 1.21 -0.20 9.16
N GLN A 129 2.11 -0.90 9.85
CA GLN A 129 2.05 -2.35 10.00
C GLN A 129 0.78 -2.79 10.72
N ALA A 130 0.40 -2.13 11.81
CA ALA A 130 -0.85 -2.43 12.52
C ALA A 130 -2.09 -2.31 11.61
N VAL A 131 -2.18 -1.24 10.81
CA VAL A 131 -3.26 -1.08 9.82
C VAL A 131 -3.20 -2.15 8.74
N LEU A 132 -2.02 -2.43 8.17
CA LEU A 132 -1.84 -3.43 7.12
C LEU A 132 -2.23 -4.85 7.59
N HIS A 133 -1.85 -5.23 8.80
CA HIS A 133 -2.28 -6.51 9.39
C HIS A 133 -3.81 -6.57 9.61
N ALA A 134 -4.41 -5.50 10.13
CA ALA A 134 -5.86 -5.43 10.31
C ALA A 134 -6.62 -5.47 8.97
N CYS A 135 -6.06 -4.85 7.93
CA CYS A 135 -6.54 -4.93 6.55
C CYS A 135 -6.45 -6.37 6.01
N ARG A 136 -5.33 -7.06 6.23
CA ARG A 136 -5.14 -8.44 5.78
C ARG A 136 -6.18 -9.40 6.37
N GLN A 137 -6.48 -9.26 7.66
CA GLN A 137 -7.55 -10.03 8.33
C GLN A 137 -8.93 -9.79 7.70
N ARG A 138 -9.11 -8.68 6.98
CA ARG A 138 -10.34 -8.25 6.32
C ARG A 138 -10.33 -8.50 4.79
N GLY A 139 -9.30 -9.18 4.28
CA GLY A 139 -9.14 -9.51 2.85
C GLY A 139 -8.46 -8.43 2.01
N VAL A 140 -8.01 -7.33 2.62
CA VAL A 140 -7.26 -6.27 1.92
C VAL A 140 -5.77 -6.59 2.00
N MET A 141 -5.18 -7.00 0.87
CA MET A 141 -3.82 -7.56 0.84
C MET A 141 -2.70 -6.53 0.69
N GLY A 142 -3.03 -5.28 0.38
CA GLY A 142 -2.07 -4.20 0.25
C GLY A 142 -2.74 -2.86 0.03
N LEU A 143 -2.01 -1.78 0.33
CA LEU A 143 -2.53 -0.42 0.30
C LEU A 143 -1.75 0.44 -0.70
N ALA A 144 -2.42 0.95 -1.74
CA ALA A 144 -1.81 1.95 -2.62
C ALA A 144 -1.73 3.26 -1.84
N ALA A 145 -0.52 3.80 -1.64
CA ALA A 145 -0.33 4.97 -0.79
C ALA A 145 0.81 5.89 -1.32
N PRO A 146 0.52 6.84 -2.22
CA PRO A 146 1.43 7.94 -2.50
C PRO A 146 1.45 8.93 -1.34
N SER A 147 2.40 9.87 -1.34
CA SER A 147 2.44 10.96 -0.36
C SER A 147 1.10 11.69 -0.21
N ALA A 148 0.77 12.16 0.99
CA ALA A 148 -0.52 12.80 1.32
C ALA A 148 -0.55 14.32 1.00
N ASN A 149 -0.03 14.72 -0.16
CA ASN A 149 0.01 16.10 -0.68
C ASN A 149 -0.76 16.24 -2.00
N GLN A 150 -1.06 17.46 -2.45
CA GLN A 150 -1.52 17.65 -3.83
C GLN A 150 -0.39 17.31 -4.82
N PHE A 151 -0.74 16.86 -6.03
CA PHE A 151 0.28 16.62 -7.06
C PHE A 151 0.98 17.93 -7.44
N GLY A 152 2.31 17.93 -7.47
CA GLY A 152 3.13 19.12 -7.79
C GLY A 152 3.46 20.03 -6.60
N ARG A 153 3.21 19.62 -5.36
CA ARG A 153 3.61 20.34 -4.13
C ARG A 153 4.52 19.54 -3.24
#